data_AF-A0A932J9M6-F1
#
_entry.id   AF-A0A932J9M6-F1
#
_cell.length_a   1.000
_cell.length_b   1.000
_cell.length_c   1.000
_cell.angle_alpha   90.00
_cell.angle_beta   90.00
_cell.angle_gamma   90.00
#
_symmetry.space_group_name_H-M   'P 1'
#
loop_
_entity.id
_entity.type
_entity.pdbx_description
1 polymer ?
#
loop_
_entity_poly.entity_id
_entity_poly.type
_entity_poly.pdbx_seq_one_letter_code
_entity_poly.pdbx_strand_id
1 'polypeptide(L)'
;MLYLIYPLNALLMMALGVGLGLFLARRLNLRWGLFGVGAVTFVASQVVHIPLNYGLTWLFANHVLPGPPAEWQLLFNVTVLGLTAGLCEETARYAVYRWWIRSARTWREALMFGAGHGGIEAIL
;
A
#
# COMPACT_ATOMS: atom_id res chain seq x y z
N MET A 1 -7.78 -28.76 -6.66
CA MET A 1 -7.03 -27.65 -7.30
C MET A 1 -6.92 -26.43 -6.37
N LEU A 2 -8.03 -25.87 -5.87
CA LEU A 2 -8.02 -24.71 -4.97
C LEU A 2 -7.25 -24.91 -3.65
N TYR A 3 -7.30 -26.12 -3.07
CA TYR A 3 -6.53 -26.49 -1.87
C TYR A 3 -5.00 -26.39 -2.02
N LEU A 4 -4.49 -26.35 -3.24
CA LEU A 4 -3.06 -26.15 -3.51
C LEU A 4 -2.75 -24.70 -3.89
N ILE A 5 -3.65 -24.07 -4.65
CA ILE A 5 -3.44 -22.71 -5.16
C ILE A 5 -3.50 -21.67 -4.04
N TYR A 6 -4.46 -21.74 -3.12
CA TYR A 6 -4.56 -20.74 -2.04
C TYR A 6 -3.36 -20.75 -1.10
N PRO A 7 -2.89 -21.91 -0.58
CA PRO A 7 -1.68 -21.93 0.24
C PRO A 7 -0.44 -21.50 -0.54
N LEU A 8 -0.32 -21.87 -1.81
CA LEU A 8 0.78 -21.43 -2.66
C LEU A 8 0.78 -19.92 -2.84
N ASN A 9 -0.37 -19.31 -3.11
CA ASN A 9 -0.50 -17.85 -3.26
C ASN A 9 -0.09 -17.13 -1.98
N ALA A 10 -0.62 -17.54 -0.83
CA ALA A 10 -0.25 -16.96 0.47
C ALA A 10 1.26 -17.11 0.74
N LEU A 11 1.82 -18.29 0.45
CA LEU A 11 3.26 -18.55 0.60
C LEU A 11 4.09 -17.65 -0.31
N LEU A 12 3.67 -17.45 -1.57
CA LEU A 12 4.37 -16.56 -2.50
C LEU A 12 4.30 -15.09 -2.07
N MET A 13 3.15 -14.60 -1.61
CA MET A 13 3.00 -13.23 -1.09
C MET A 13 3.93 -12.97 0.10
N MET A 14 3.95 -13.88 1.08
CA MET A 14 4.86 -13.79 2.23
C MET A 14 6.33 -13.94 1.82
N ALA A 15 6.65 -14.95 1.01
CA ALA A 15 8.03 -15.25 0.62
C ALA A 15 8.63 -14.15 -0.25
N LEU A 16 7.89 -13.59 -1.20
CA LEU A 16 8.36 -12.50 -2.05
C LEU A 16 8.47 -11.19 -1.26
N GLY A 17 7.48 -10.85 -0.43
CA GLY A 17 7.50 -9.64 0.39
C GLY A 17 8.68 -9.62 1.38
N VAL A 18 8.80 -10.66 2.21
CA VAL A 18 9.89 -10.76 3.20
C VAL A 18 11.23 -11.10 2.53
N GLY A 19 11.21 -11.95 1.50
CA GLY A 19 12.40 -12.37 0.76
C GLY A 19 13.08 -11.21 0.04
N LEU A 20 12.33 -10.27 -0.55
CA LEU A 20 12.89 -9.06 -1.14
C LEU A 20 13.60 -8.21 -0.07
N GLY A 21 12.98 -8.03 1.11
CA GLY A 21 13.60 -7.34 2.24
C GLY A 21 14.93 -8.00 2.68
N LEU A 22 14.95 -9.34 2.80
CA LEU A 22 16.15 -10.13 3.14
C LEU A 22 17.25 -9.95 2.10
N PHE A 23 16.89 -10.02 0.83
CA PHE A 23 17.82 -9.85 -0.28
C PHE A 23 18.43 -8.45 -0.28
N LEU A 24 17.61 -7.41 -0.13
CA LEU A 24 18.07 -6.01 -0.12
C LEU A 24 18.93 -5.70 1.11
N ALA A 25 18.53 -6.17 2.29
CA ALA A 25 19.30 -5.99 3.53
C ALA A 25 20.72 -6.54 3.38
N ARG A 26 20.86 -7.76 2.82
CA ARG A 26 22.16 -8.40 2.60
C ARG A 26 22.96 -7.75 1.47
N ARG A 27 22.33 -7.51 0.32
CA ARG A 27 23.03 -7.05 -0.90
C ARG A 27 23.44 -5.59 -0.83
N LEU A 28 22.66 -4.76 -0.15
CA LEU A 28 22.88 -3.31 -0.06
C LEU A 28 23.41 -2.87 1.32
N ASN A 29 23.61 -3.81 2.25
CA ASN A 29 24.03 -3.58 3.63
C ASN A 29 23.12 -2.56 4.36
N LEU A 30 21.82 -2.76 4.26
CA LEU A 30 20.79 -1.85 4.78
C LEU A 30 20.17 -2.39 6.07
N ARG A 31 19.68 -1.48 6.91
CA ARG A 31 19.00 -1.81 8.16
C ARG A 31 17.55 -2.19 7.89
N TRP A 32 17.10 -3.28 8.53
CA TRP A 32 15.70 -3.73 8.53
C TRP A 32 14.69 -2.69 9.03
N GLY A 33 15.15 -1.73 9.83
CA GLY A 33 14.30 -0.63 10.30
C GLY A 33 13.60 0.11 9.16
N LEU A 34 14.26 0.31 8.01
CA LEU A 34 13.62 1.00 6.86
C LEU A 34 12.47 0.19 6.25
N PHE A 35 12.62 -1.13 6.17
CA PHE A 35 11.55 -2.02 5.74
C PHE A 35 10.38 -1.97 6.72
N GLY A 36 10.66 -2.04 8.02
CA GLY A 36 9.62 -1.92 9.05
C GLY A 36 8.88 -0.59 8.98
N VAL A 37 9.59 0.53 8.78
CA VAL A 37 8.96 1.84 8.59
C VAL A 37 8.10 1.86 7.33
N GLY A 38 8.56 1.29 6.21
CA GLY A 38 7.76 1.14 4.99
C GLY A 38 6.45 0.40 5.23
N ALA A 39 6.51 -0.73 5.94
CA ALA A 39 5.35 -1.53 6.28
C ALA A 39 4.36 -0.76 7.18
N VAL A 40 4.85 -0.11 8.23
CA VAL A 40 4.02 0.76 9.09
C VAL A 40 3.39 1.90 8.30
N THR A 41 4.11 2.46 7.31
CA THR A 41 3.58 3.55 6.49
C THR A 41 2.37 3.12 5.67
N PHE A 42 2.39 1.92 5.10
CA PHE A 42 1.22 1.37 4.38
C PHE A 42 0.05 1.16 5.34
N VAL A 43 0.27 0.48 6.48
CA VAL A 43 -0.81 0.25 7.45
C VAL A 43 -1.40 1.58 7.96
N ALA A 44 -0.55 2.58 8.19
CA ALA A 44 -0.98 3.91 8.62
C ALA A 44 -1.79 4.63 7.54
N SER A 45 -1.47 4.50 6.25
CA SER A 45 -2.31 5.08 5.18
C SER A 45 -3.69 4.46 5.15
N GLN A 46 -3.81 3.16 5.45
CA GLN A 46 -5.10 2.46 5.50
C GLN A 46 -6.05 2.98 6.58
N VAL A 47 -5.51 3.51 7.69
CA VAL A 47 -6.32 4.14 8.78
C VAL A 47 -7.14 5.33 8.26
N VAL A 48 -6.65 6.04 7.24
CA VAL A 48 -7.37 7.16 6.61
C VAL A 48 -8.11 6.69 5.36
N HIS A 49 -7.47 5.87 4.53
CA HIS A 49 -8.00 5.41 3.25
C HIS A 49 -9.29 4.60 3.38
N ILE A 50 -9.35 3.65 4.33
CA ILE A 50 -10.53 2.79 4.49
C ILE A 50 -11.77 3.62 4.91
N PRO A 51 -11.73 4.46 5.96
CA PRO A 51 -12.85 5.32 6.30
C PRO A 51 -13.24 6.30 5.20
N LEU A 52 -12.26 6.86 4.47
CA LEU A 52 -12.51 7.74 3.33
C LEU A 52 -13.35 7.03 2.26
N ASN A 53 -12.93 5.84 1.83
CA ASN A 53 -13.64 5.10 0.79
C ASN A 53 -14.99 4.60 1.27
N TYR A 54 -15.11 4.21 2.53
CA TYR A 54 -16.41 3.85 3.12
C TYR A 54 -17.37 5.04 3.09
N GLY A 55 -16.90 6.23 3.49
CA GLY A 55 -17.68 7.47 3.44
C GLY A 55 -18.08 7.85 2.02
N LEU A 56 -17.16 7.82 1.05
CA LEU A 56 -17.45 8.09 -0.35
C LEU A 56 -18.49 7.10 -0.91
N THR A 57 -18.30 5.81 -0.65
CA THR A 57 -19.22 4.75 -1.07
C THR A 57 -20.61 5.01 -0.50
N TRP A 58 -20.71 5.35 0.79
CA TRP A 58 -21.97 5.68 1.44
C TRP A 58 -22.64 6.92 0.81
N LEU A 59 -21.88 7.98 0.50
CA LEU A 59 -22.40 9.20 -0.11
C LEU A 59 -22.99 8.95 -1.51
N PHE A 60 -22.31 8.15 -2.34
CA PHE A 60 -22.82 7.78 -3.67
C PHE A 60 -24.02 6.83 -3.57
N ALA A 61 -23.97 5.83 -2.69
CA ALA A 61 -25.04 4.85 -2.52
C ALA A 61 -26.35 5.47 -1.99
N ASN A 62 -26.26 6.55 -1.21
CA ASN A 62 -27.44 7.27 -0.69
C ASN A 62 -27.84 8.47 -1.55
N HIS A 63 -27.31 8.60 -2.77
CA HIS A 63 -27.61 9.69 -3.71
C HIS A 63 -27.35 11.11 -3.14
N VAL A 64 -26.48 11.24 -2.13
CA VAL A 64 -26.01 12.54 -1.62
C VAL A 64 -25.07 13.17 -2.65
N LEU A 65 -24.23 12.35 -3.28
CA LEU A 65 -23.44 12.72 -4.45
C LEU A 65 -24.06 12.13 -5.72
N PRO A 66 -24.04 12.86 -6.85
CA PRO A 66 -24.51 12.33 -8.12
C PRO A 66 -23.57 11.21 -8.59
N GLY A 67 -24.13 10.02 -8.82
CA GLY A 67 -23.40 8.90 -9.39
C GLY A 67 -23.30 8.98 -10.92
N PRO A 68 -22.31 8.31 -11.53
CA PRO A 68 -22.20 8.23 -12.98
C PRO A 68 -23.33 7.37 -13.59
N PRO A 69 -23.60 7.51 -14.90
CA PRO A 69 -24.45 6.57 -15.64
C PRO A 69 -23.96 5.12 -15.50
N ALA A 70 -24.87 4.15 -15.66
CA ALA A 70 -24.59 2.73 -15.41
C ALA A 70 -23.39 2.20 -16.23
N GLU A 71 -23.29 2.63 -17.49
CA GLU A 71 -22.22 2.27 -18.41
C GLU A 71 -20.83 2.79 -17.99
N TRP A 72 -20.77 3.82 -17.15
CA TRP A 72 -19.51 4.43 -16.66
C TRP A 72 -19.18 4.05 -15.22
N GLN A 73 -20.04 3.31 -14.51
CA GLN A 73 -19.85 2.99 -13.09
C GLN A 73 -18.54 2.28 -12.79
N LEU A 74 -18.14 1.31 -13.63
CA LEU A 74 -16.89 0.57 -13.42
C LEU A 74 -15.68 1.50 -13.52
N LEU A 75 -15.60 2.30 -14.59
CA LEU A 75 -14.49 3.22 -14.79
C LEU A 75 -14.43 4.23 -13.65
N PHE A 76 -15.57 4.81 -13.30
CA PHE A 76 -15.69 5.75 -12.19
C PHE A 76 -15.18 5.14 -10.88
N ASN A 77 -15.64 3.94 -10.53
CA ASN A 77 -15.23 3.28 -9.28
C ASN A 77 -13.73 2.98 -9.24
N VAL A 78 -13.17 2.41 -10.32
CA VAL A 78 -11.73 2.12 -10.38
C VAL A 78 -10.91 3.41 -10.30
N THR A 79 -11.35 4.48 -10.97
CA THR A 79 -10.69 5.79 -10.91
C THR A 79 -10.75 6.39 -9.51
N VAL A 80 -11.93 6.45 -8.89
CA VAL A 80 -12.10 7.04 -7.56
C VAL A 80 -11.30 6.24 -6.53
N LEU A 81 -11.52 4.93 -6.44
CA LEU A 81 -10.86 4.07 -5.46
C LEU A 81 -9.33 4.05 -5.65
N GLY A 82 -8.86 3.98 -6.90
CA GLY A 82 -7.44 3.99 -7.22
C GLY A 82 -6.77 5.33 -6.89
N LEU A 83 -7.41 6.46 -7.23
CA LEU A 83 -6.89 7.79 -6.90
C LEU A 83 -6.89 8.05 -5.39
N THR A 84 -7.91 7.61 -4.67
CA THR A 84 -7.95 7.74 -3.21
C THR A 84 -6.90 6.89 -2.52
N ALA A 85 -6.61 5.68 -3.04
CA ALA A 85 -5.53 4.84 -2.54
C ALA A 85 -4.17 5.53 -2.73
N GLY A 86 -3.87 5.94 -3.96
CA GLY A 86 -2.64 6.65 -4.28
C GLY A 86 -2.47 7.94 -3.49
N LEU A 87 -3.53 8.74 -3.34
CA LEU A 87 -3.49 9.98 -2.55
C LEU A 87 -3.15 9.70 -1.08
N CYS A 88 -3.79 8.70 -0.46
CA CYS A 88 -3.55 8.36 0.94
C CYS A 88 -2.14 7.80 1.14
N GLU A 89 -1.71 6.89 0.28
CA GLU A 89 -0.39 6.24 0.36
C GLU A 89 0.76 7.21 0.10
N GLU A 90 0.68 8.04 -0.95
CA GLU A 90 1.71 9.03 -1.24
C GLU A 90 1.78 10.11 -0.16
N THR A 91 0.64 10.52 0.42
CA THR A 91 0.63 11.48 1.53
C THR A 91 1.30 10.89 2.77
N ALA A 92 1.03 9.62 3.10
CA ALA A 92 1.69 8.93 4.20
C ALA A 92 3.20 8.77 3.94
N ARG A 93 3.59 8.42 2.71
CA ARG A 93 4.99 8.31 2.29
C ARG A 93 5.72 9.64 2.41
N TYR A 94 5.12 10.72 1.91
CA TYR A 94 5.63 12.08 2.06
C TYR A 94 5.82 12.42 3.54
N ALA A 95 4.80 12.20 4.38
CA ALA A 95 4.85 12.50 5.81
C ALA A 95 6.01 11.77 6.51
N VAL A 96 6.18 10.48 6.23
CA VAL A 96 7.23 9.65 6.82
C VAL A 96 8.61 10.10 6.38
N TYR A 97 8.82 10.40 5.09
CA TYR A 97 10.08 10.98 4.62
C TYR A 97 10.35 12.38 5.15
N ARG A 98 9.30 13.19 5.37
CA ARG A 98 9.42 14.57 5.84
C ARG A 98 9.75 14.63 7.32
N TRP A 99 9.15 13.77 8.14
CA TRP A 99 9.18 13.90 9.61
C TRP A 99 9.82 12.73 10.36
N TRP A 100 9.82 11.50 9.84
CA TRP A 100 10.33 10.33 10.55
C TRP A 100 11.71 9.89 10.05
N ILE A 101 11.84 9.50 8.79
CA ILE A 101 13.10 9.03 8.19
C ILE A 101 13.83 10.14 7.42
N ARG A 102 14.05 11.27 8.10
CA ARG A 102 14.56 12.51 7.47
C ARG A 102 15.95 12.36 6.83
N SER A 103 16.75 11.43 7.33
CA SER A 103 18.10 11.14 6.83
C SER A 103 18.13 10.11 5.70
N ALA A 104 17.05 9.35 5.49
CA ALA A 104 16.96 8.37 4.40
C ALA A 104 16.74 9.11 3.08
N ARG A 105 17.83 9.30 2.33
CA ARG A 105 17.88 10.16 1.14
C ARG A 105 18.59 9.51 -0.04
N THR A 106 19.01 8.25 0.10
CA THR A 106 19.60 7.49 -1.00
C THR A 106 18.57 6.59 -1.66
N TRP A 107 18.79 6.28 -2.94
CA TRP A 107 17.92 5.33 -3.68
C TRP A 107 17.87 3.95 -3.01
N ARG A 108 18.96 3.52 -2.38
CA ARG A 108 19.07 2.22 -1.69
C ARG A 108 18.12 2.16 -0.49
N GLU A 109 18.12 3.21 0.32
CA GLU A 109 17.23 3.34 1.46
C GLU A 109 15.77 3.44 1.02
N ALA A 110 15.49 4.20 -0.05
CA ALA A 110 14.16 4.31 -0.62
C ALA A 110 13.65 2.95 -1.15
N LEU A 111 14.54 2.14 -1.74
CA LEU A 111 14.21 0.79 -2.20
C LEU A 111 13.88 -0.15 -1.03
N MET A 112 14.63 -0.09 0.08
CA MET A 112 14.34 -0.90 1.28
C MET A 112 13.03 -0.47 1.96
N PHE A 113 12.76 0.84 2.00
CA PHE A 113 11.48 1.36 2.46
C PHE A 113 10.33 0.89 1.57
N GLY A 114 10.47 1.01 0.24
CA GLY A 114 9.47 0.59 -0.73
C GLY A 114 9.20 -0.92 -0.66
N ALA A 115 10.24 -1.74 -0.48
CA ALA A 115 10.10 -3.18 -0.28
C ALA A 115 9.29 -3.52 0.98
N GLY A 116 9.44 -2.76 2.06
CA GLY A 116 8.62 -2.91 3.25
C GLY A 116 7.16 -2.53 3.03
N HIS A 117 6.94 -1.42 2.33
CA HIS A 117 5.61 -0.91 2.00
C HIS A 117 4.83 -1.88 1.09
N GLY A 118 5.38 -2.22 -0.08
CA GLY A 118 4.75 -3.18 -0.99
C GLY A 118 4.74 -4.61 -0.46
N GLY A 119 5.71 -4.96 0.40
CA GLY A 119 5.79 -6.27 1.04
C GLY A 119 4.62 -6.53 1.99
N ILE A 120 4.25 -5.55 2.82
CA ILE A 120 3.08 -5.69 3.69
C ILE A 120 1.76 -5.59 2.91
N GLU A 121 1.71 -4.74 1.88
CA GLU A 121 0.56 -4.62 0.98
C GLU A 121 0.25 -5.95 0.28
N ALA A 122 1.27 -6.70 -0.13
CA ALA A 122 1.07 -8.02 -0.72
C ALA A 122 0.60 -9.08 0.29
N ILE A 123 0.87 -8.90 1.59
CA ILE A 123 0.57 -9.89 2.65
C ILE A 123 -0.83 -9.70 3.24
N LEU A 124 -1.30 -8.45 3.34
CA LEU A 124 -2.61 -8.09 3.90
C LEU A 124 -3.73 -8.26 2.86
#